data_AF-A0A497RCR8-F1
#
_entry.id   AF-A0A497RCR8-F1
#
_cell.length_a   1.000
_cell.length_b   1.000
_cell.length_c   1.000
_cell.angle_alpha   90.00
_cell.angle_beta   90.00
_cell.angle_gamma   90.00
#
_symmetry.space_group_name_H-M   'P 1'
#
loop_
_entity.id
_entity.type
_entity.pdbx_description
1 polymer ?
#
loop_
_entity_poly.entity_id
_entity_poly.type
_entity_poly.pdbx_seq_one_letter_code
_entity_poly.pdbx_strand_id
1 'polypeptide(L)'
;MKLIFKTTKDFPIMSKLEEIAQKYQTTVHLDDDDISHFILIPPKLQLKQNEDEKHYTITVWGATNDDLAYFTTIFGEPIQTIKELPSPLEFAKELIQLPNVREKTLEEIMAIFELDERRLNQYKKIITIQAQRKKDDELFQLASELLNKQ
;
A
#
# COMPACT_ATOMS: atom_id res chain seq x y z
N MET A 1 -2.83 -5.87 8.47
CA MET A 1 -3.87 -4.80 8.62
C MET A 1 -3.47 -3.57 7.79
N LYS A 2 -4.42 -2.72 7.40
CA LYS A 2 -4.18 -1.44 6.71
C LYS A 2 -4.63 -0.25 7.56
N LEU A 3 -3.80 0.80 7.60
CA LEU A 3 -4.03 2.05 8.33
C LEU A 3 -4.03 3.23 7.37
N ILE A 4 -4.93 4.18 7.58
CA ILE A 4 -4.97 5.43 6.81
C ILE A 4 -4.98 6.60 7.79
N PHE A 5 -3.99 7.48 7.66
CA PHE A 5 -3.85 8.70 8.45
C PHE A 5 -3.98 9.92 7.55
N LYS A 6 -4.34 11.05 8.15
CA LYS A 6 -4.42 12.34 7.49
C LYS A 6 -3.79 13.40 8.37
N THR A 7 -2.85 14.14 7.81
CA THR A 7 -2.19 15.26 8.50
C THR A 7 -2.17 16.51 7.60
N THR A 8 -1.92 17.67 8.19
CA THR A 8 -1.88 18.96 7.49
C THR A 8 -0.50 19.20 6.85
N LYS A 9 -0.40 20.12 5.90
CA LYS A 9 0.87 20.39 5.19
C LYS A 9 1.95 21.08 6.02
N ASP A 10 1.58 21.73 7.12
CA ASP A 10 2.51 22.30 8.10
C ASP A 10 3.15 21.23 9.00
N PHE A 11 2.65 19.99 8.96
CA PHE A 11 3.26 18.87 9.65
C PHE A 11 4.65 18.57 9.06
N PRO A 12 5.70 18.34 9.89
CA PRO A 12 7.06 18.09 9.42
C PRO A 12 7.20 16.66 8.86
N ILE A 13 6.51 16.37 7.75
CA ILE A 13 6.32 15.03 7.22
C ILE A 13 7.65 14.34 6.90
N MET A 14 8.58 15.03 6.25
CA MET A 14 9.87 14.45 5.86
C MET A 14 10.70 14.01 7.06
N SER A 15 10.81 14.85 8.09
CA SER A 15 11.51 14.49 9.32
C SER A 15 10.89 13.26 10.01
N LYS A 16 9.56 13.10 9.94
CA LYS A 16 8.86 11.93 10.49
C LYS A 16 9.01 10.68 9.64
N LEU A 17 9.03 10.81 8.32
CA LEU A 17 9.34 9.69 7.43
C LEU A 17 10.78 9.20 7.64
N GLU A 18 11.74 10.10 7.82
CA GLU A 18 13.13 9.76 8.15
C GLU A 18 13.24 9.04 9.51
N GLU A 19 12.53 9.51 10.54
CA GLU A 19 12.47 8.86 11.86
C GLU A 19 11.91 7.43 11.76
N ILE A 20 10.84 7.24 10.98
CA ILE A 20 10.24 5.92 10.71
C ILE A 20 11.24 5.04 9.97
N ALA A 21 11.85 5.55 8.89
CA ALA A 21 12.81 4.80 8.10
C ALA A 21 13.99 4.31 8.95
N GLN A 22 14.50 5.17 9.84
CA GLN A 22 15.56 4.82 10.79
C GLN A 22 15.12 3.71 11.76
N LYS A 23 13.92 3.80 12.34
CA LYS A 23 13.39 2.77 13.25
C LYS A 23 13.34 1.39 12.60
N TYR A 24 12.90 1.32 11.35
CA TYR A 24 12.75 0.06 10.62
C TYR A 24 13.99 -0.30 9.78
N GLN A 25 15.11 0.41 9.94
CA GLN A 25 16.38 0.16 9.25
C GLN A 25 16.23 0.13 7.73
N THR A 26 15.49 1.10 7.21
CA THR A 26 15.19 1.28 5.79
C THR A 26 15.41 2.74 5.39
N THR A 27 15.05 3.12 4.17
CA THR A 27 15.22 4.46 3.62
C THR A 27 13.89 5.03 3.12
N VAL A 28 13.81 6.37 3.10
CA VAL A 28 12.72 7.07 2.41
C VAL A 28 13.05 7.11 0.93
N HIS A 29 12.10 6.74 0.10
CA HIS A 29 12.18 6.77 -1.35
C HIS A 29 11.18 7.78 -1.90
N LEU A 30 11.54 8.39 -3.03
CA LEU A 30 10.63 9.19 -3.85
C LEU A 30 9.89 8.26 -4.82
N ASP A 31 8.59 8.49 -4.97
CA ASP A 31 7.76 7.83 -5.97
C ASP A 31 7.95 8.45 -7.37
N ASP A 32 7.47 7.77 -8.40
CA ASP A 32 7.62 8.18 -9.81
C ASP A 32 6.96 9.54 -10.13
N ASP A 33 6.11 10.06 -9.22
CA ASP A 33 5.44 11.34 -9.33
C ASP A 33 6.21 12.52 -8.70
N ASP A 34 7.42 12.28 -8.16
CA ASP A 34 8.34 13.24 -7.51
C ASP A 34 7.75 14.03 -6.32
N ILE A 35 6.53 13.70 -5.88
CA ILE A 35 5.79 14.41 -4.84
C ILE A 35 5.47 13.45 -3.67
N SER A 36 5.26 12.19 -3.98
CA SER A 36 4.94 11.16 -3.01
C SER A 36 6.21 10.50 -2.49
N HIS A 37 6.23 10.21 -1.19
CA HIS A 37 7.32 9.47 -0.56
C HIS A 37 6.82 8.12 -0.08
N PHE A 38 7.71 7.13 -0.06
CA PHE A 38 7.38 5.80 0.45
C PHE A 38 8.53 5.16 1.22
N ILE A 39 8.16 4.20 2.05
CA ILE A 39 9.08 3.39 2.85
C ILE A 39 8.69 1.92 2.67
N LEU A 40 9.66 1.10 2.26
CA LEU A 40 9.47 -0.34 2.08
C LEU A 40 10.16 -1.08 3.23
N ILE A 41 9.41 -1.94 3.94
CA ILE A 41 9.94 -2.75 5.04
C ILE A 41 9.62 -4.22 4.72
N PRO A 42 10.61 -4.96 4.16
CA PRO A 42 10.40 -6.34 3.77
C PRO A 42 10.05 -7.25 4.97
N PRO A 43 9.18 -8.24 4.78
CA PRO A 43 8.45 -8.55 3.54
C PRO A 43 7.07 -7.86 3.44
N LYS A 44 6.53 -7.28 4.53
CA LYS A 44 5.09 -6.98 4.61
C LYS A 44 4.72 -5.52 4.77
N LEU A 45 5.53 -4.72 5.45
CA LEU A 45 5.10 -3.40 5.91
C LEU A 45 5.47 -2.37 4.84
N GLN A 46 4.48 -1.63 4.38
CA GLN A 46 4.65 -0.63 3.31
C GLN A 46 3.99 0.66 3.76
N LEU A 47 4.66 1.78 3.55
CA LEU A 47 4.10 3.09 3.84
C LEU A 47 4.21 3.96 2.60
N LYS A 48 3.12 4.62 2.22
CA LYS A 48 3.09 5.61 1.15
C LYS A 48 2.44 6.88 1.66
N GLN A 49 3.12 8.00 1.46
CA GLN A 49 2.59 9.33 1.65
C GLN A 49 2.17 9.88 0.29
N ASN A 50 0.91 10.29 0.19
CA ASN A 50 0.37 11.04 -0.94
C ASN A 50 0.05 12.46 -0.50
N GLU A 51 0.12 13.42 -1.43
CA GLU A 51 -0.21 14.82 -1.19
C GLU A 51 -1.47 15.21 -1.96
N ASP A 52 -2.44 15.83 -1.26
CA ASP A 52 -3.53 16.59 -1.89
C ASP A 52 -3.32 18.10 -1.67
N GLU A 53 -4.19 18.98 -2.17
CA GLU A 53 -4.00 20.44 -2.05
C GLU A 53 -3.78 20.94 -0.61
N LYS A 54 -4.32 20.25 0.41
CA LYS A 54 -4.39 20.74 1.80
C LYS A 54 -3.77 19.79 2.83
N HIS A 55 -3.56 18.53 2.48
CA HIS A 55 -3.23 17.48 3.42
C HIS A 55 -2.23 16.47 2.84
N TYR A 56 -1.56 15.79 3.77
CA TYR A 56 -0.88 14.54 3.49
C TYR A 56 -1.77 13.38 3.91
N THR A 57 -1.92 12.41 3.01
CA THR A 57 -2.56 11.12 3.31
C THR A 57 -1.47 10.06 3.42
N ILE A 58 -1.40 9.38 4.55
CA ILE A 58 -0.42 8.31 4.80
C ILE A 58 -1.18 7.00 4.82
N THR A 59 -0.85 6.11 3.89
CA THR A 59 -1.38 4.75 3.83
C THR A 59 -0.31 3.76 4.27
N VAL A 60 -0.65 2.90 5.22
CA VAL A 60 0.23 1.85 5.72
C VAL A 60 -0.40 0.48 5.49
N TRP A 61 0.24 -0.39 4.72
CA TRP A 61 -0.15 -1.78 4.50
C TRP A 61 0.72 -2.73 5.32
N GLY A 62 0.16 -3.89 5.70
CA GLY A 62 0.88 -4.92 6.46
C GLY A 62 1.19 -4.55 7.92
N ALA A 63 0.51 -3.53 8.45
CA ALA A 63 0.71 -3.06 9.82
C ALA A 63 0.24 -4.09 10.86
N THR A 64 0.97 -4.19 11.96
CA THR A 64 0.59 -4.88 13.20
C THR A 64 -0.06 -3.91 14.20
N ASN A 65 -0.53 -4.42 15.35
CA ASN A 65 -1.01 -3.56 16.43
C ASN A 65 0.12 -2.70 17.03
N ASP A 66 1.35 -3.21 17.08
CA ASP A 66 2.50 -2.44 17.58
C ASP A 66 2.85 -1.30 16.61
N ASP A 67 2.75 -1.57 15.29
CA ASP A 67 2.92 -0.55 14.26
C ASP A 67 1.81 0.52 14.36
N LEU A 68 0.55 0.11 14.58
CA LEU A 68 -0.56 1.03 14.83
C LEU A 68 -0.25 1.96 16.02
N ALA A 69 0.10 1.39 17.17
CA ALA A 69 0.42 2.19 18.35
C ALA A 69 1.56 3.17 18.07
N TYR A 70 2.60 2.74 17.37
CA TYR A 70 3.72 3.60 16.98
C TYR A 70 3.29 4.72 16.01
N PHE A 71 2.61 4.39 14.92
CA PHE A 71 2.17 5.40 13.94
C PHE A 71 1.17 6.39 14.52
N THR A 72 0.32 5.96 15.46
CA THR A 72 -0.57 6.87 16.18
C THR A 72 0.20 7.92 17.00
N THR A 73 1.37 7.58 17.57
CA THR A 73 2.20 8.58 18.28
C THR A 73 2.82 9.63 17.36
N ILE A 74 2.89 9.34 16.06
CA ILE A 74 3.50 10.23 15.06
C ILE A 74 2.43 11.05 14.33
N PHE A 75 1.43 10.38 13.78
CA PHE A 75 0.43 10.98 12.89
C PHE A 75 -0.91 11.29 13.58
N GLY A 76 -1.07 10.91 14.85
CA GLY A 76 -2.36 10.95 15.55
C GLY A 76 -3.24 9.75 15.19
N GLU A 77 -4.52 9.81 15.55
CA GLU A 77 -5.46 8.71 15.30
C GLU A 77 -5.68 8.47 13.80
N PRO A 78 -5.71 7.21 13.33
CA PRO A 78 -6.02 6.91 11.94
C PRO A 78 -7.48 7.29 11.64
N ILE A 79 -7.71 7.88 10.46
CA ILE A 79 -9.06 8.12 9.96
C ILE A 79 -9.76 6.81 9.57
N GLN A 80 -8.98 5.77 9.27
CA GLN A 80 -9.51 4.45 8.95
C GLN A 80 -8.52 3.36 9.38
N THR A 81 -9.05 2.33 10.05
CA THR A 81 -8.33 1.09 10.38
C THR A 81 -9.07 -0.08 9.74
N ILE A 82 -8.45 -0.75 8.78
CA ILE A 82 -9.04 -1.88 8.05
C ILE A 82 -8.30 -3.15 8.46
N LYS A 83 -9.00 -4.00 9.22
CA LYS A 83 -8.48 -5.28 9.71
C LYS A 83 -8.85 -6.45 8.81
N GLU A 84 -9.92 -6.30 8.05
CA GLU A 84 -10.39 -7.32 7.12
C GLU A 84 -9.55 -7.33 5.85
N LEU A 85 -9.51 -8.49 5.20
CA LEU A 85 -8.86 -8.62 3.91
C LEU A 85 -9.67 -7.89 2.84
N PRO A 86 -9.00 -7.19 1.90
CA PRO A 86 -9.69 -6.48 0.85
C PRO A 86 -10.47 -7.47 -0.03
N SER A 87 -11.65 -7.09 -0.51
CA SER A 87 -12.33 -7.84 -1.57
C SER A 87 -11.46 -7.92 -2.84
N PRO A 88 -11.74 -8.83 -3.80
CA PRO A 88 -10.94 -8.91 -5.04
C PRO A 88 -10.87 -7.57 -5.81
N LEU A 89 -11.94 -6.77 -5.73
CA LEU A 89 -11.99 -5.46 -6.41
C LEU A 89 -11.17 -4.41 -5.66
N GLU A 90 -11.24 -4.38 -4.32
CA GLU A 90 -10.40 -3.50 -3.51
C GLU A 90 -8.93 -3.89 -3.62
N PHE A 91 -8.63 -5.19 -3.62
CA PHE A 91 -7.28 -5.69 -3.82
C PHE A 91 -6.71 -5.23 -5.15
N ALA A 92 -7.46 -5.28 -6.25
CA ALA A 92 -7.00 -4.77 -7.55
C ALA A 92 -6.64 -3.27 -7.49
N LYS A 93 -7.46 -2.48 -6.79
CA LYS A 93 -7.24 -1.03 -6.60
C LYS A 93 -6.01 -0.76 -5.73
N GLU A 94 -5.85 -1.51 -4.64
CA GLU A 94 -4.74 -1.33 -3.72
C GLU A 94 -3.43 -1.85 -4.29
N LEU A 95 -3.47 -2.94 -5.07
CA LEU A 95 -2.29 -3.51 -5.72
C LEU A 95 -1.59 -2.47 -6.59
N ILE A 96 -2.32 -1.73 -7.42
CA ILE A 96 -1.73 -0.70 -8.29
C ILE A 96 -1.25 0.54 -7.52
N GLN A 97 -1.67 0.71 -6.27
CA GLN A 97 -1.23 1.81 -5.40
C GLN A 97 0.02 1.45 -4.59
N LEU A 98 0.38 0.17 -4.51
CA LEU A 98 1.58 -0.24 -3.80
C LEU A 98 2.82 0.41 -4.44
N PRO A 99 3.71 1.03 -3.63
CA PRO A 99 4.95 1.58 -4.15
C PRO A 99 5.80 0.48 -4.79
N ASN A 100 6.44 0.78 -5.92
CA ASN A 100 7.28 -0.15 -6.70
C ASN A 100 6.61 -1.50 -7.00
N VAL A 101 5.28 -1.56 -7.14
CA VAL A 101 4.56 -2.84 -7.35
C VAL A 101 5.06 -3.64 -8.55
N ARG A 102 5.59 -2.96 -9.59
CA ARG A 102 6.11 -3.63 -10.78
C ARG A 102 7.34 -4.50 -10.50
N GLU A 103 8.08 -4.22 -9.44
CA GLU A 103 9.30 -4.92 -9.01
C GLU A 103 9.00 -5.99 -7.96
N LYS A 104 7.81 -5.98 -7.35
CA LYS A 104 7.43 -6.93 -6.29
C LYS A 104 7.11 -8.30 -6.85
N THR A 105 7.57 -9.32 -6.13
CA THR A 105 7.18 -10.72 -6.34
C THR A 105 5.77 -11.00 -5.83
N LEU A 106 5.17 -12.11 -6.29
CA LEU A 106 3.88 -12.57 -5.77
C LEU A 106 3.95 -12.90 -4.27
N GLU A 107 5.10 -13.41 -3.79
CA GLU A 107 5.31 -13.73 -2.38
C GLU A 107 5.28 -12.47 -1.51
N GLU A 108 5.93 -11.39 -1.95
CA GLU A 108 5.87 -10.10 -1.26
C GLU A 108 4.46 -9.51 -1.27
N ILE A 109 3.76 -9.58 -2.42
CA ILE A 109 2.36 -9.14 -2.52
C ILE A 109 1.49 -9.93 -1.53
N MET A 110 1.64 -11.26 -1.48
CA MET A 110 0.94 -12.11 -0.52
C MET A 110 1.26 -11.73 0.93
N ALA A 111 2.52 -11.44 1.25
CA ALA A 111 2.94 -11.03 2.59
C ALA A 111 2.32 -9.68 3.00
N ILE A 112 2.30 -8.68 2.11
CA ILE A 112 1.75 -7.34 2.37
C ILE A 112 0.24 -7.42 2.63
N PHE A 113 -0.48 -8.19 1.82
CA PHE A 113 -1.93 -8.32 1.91
C PHE A 113 -2.40 -9.47 2.82
N GLU A 114 -1.48 -10.20 3.46
CA GLU A 114 -1.78 -11.37 4.30
C GLU A 114 -2.65 -12.43 3.58
N LEU A 115 -2.32 -12.69 2.31
CA LEU A 115 -3.02 -13.65 1.46
C LEU A 115 -2.28 -14.99 1.41
N ASP A 116 -3.03 -16.09 1.42
CA ASP A 116 -2.50 -17.40 1.03
C ASP A 116 -2.61 -17.61 -0.49
N GLU A 117 -1.91 -18.63 -1.01
CA GLU A 117 -1.85 -18.91 -2.43
C GLU A 117 -3.23 -19.22 -3.02
N ARG A 118 -4.08 -19.91 -2.25
CA ARG A 118 -5.45 -20.24 -2.67
C ARG A 118 -6.28 -18.98 -2.89
N ARG A 119 -6.21 -18.02 -1.97
CA ARG A 119 -6.96 -16.76 -2.02
C ARG A 119 -6.39 -15.84 -3.10
N LEU A 120 -5.06 -15.76 -3.24
CA LEU A 120 -4.43 -15.05 -4.35
C LEU A 120 -4.93 -15.58 -5.70
N ASN A 121 -4.98 -16.91 -5.86
CA ASN A 121 -5.48 -17.54 -7.08
C ASN A 121 -6.97 -17.24 -7.34
N GLN A 122 -7.80 -17.14 -6.30
CA GLN A 122 -9.19 -16.70 -6.45
C GLN A 122 -9.28 -15.24 -6.91
N TYR A 123 -8.47 -14.35 -6.33
CA TYR A 123 -8.47 -12.94 -6.66
C TYR A 123 -8.01 -12.73 -8.10
N LYS A 124 -6.92 -13.40 -8.48
CA LYS A 124 -6.39 -13.44 -9.83
C LYS A 124 -7.46 -13.83 -10.85
N LYS A 125 -8.21 -14.92 -10.62
CA LYS A 125 -9.30 -15.35 -11.53
C LYS A 125 -10.36 -14.27 -11.72
N ILE A 126 -10.83 -13.65 -10.63
CA ILE A 126 -11.87 -12.63 -10.68
C ILE A 126 -11.37 -11.38 -11.42
N ILE A 127 -10.16 -10.93 -11.10
CA ILE A 127 -9.54 -9.75 -11.71
C ILE A 127 -9.33 -9.97 -13.21
N THR A 128 -8.80 -11.14 -13.62
CA THR A 128 -8.64 -11.45 -15.05
C THR A 128 -9.97 -11.50 -15.79
N ILE A 129 -11.03 -12.06 -15.20
CA ILE A 129 -12.37 -12.03 -15.80
C ILE A 129 -12.87 -10.59 -15.94
N GLN A 130 -12.67 -9.73 -14.94
CA GLN A 130 -13.07 -8.32 -15.00
C GLN A 130 -12.28 -7.56 -16.07
N ALA A 131 -10.96 -7.76 -16.16
CA ALA A 131 -10.12 -7.18 -17.21
C ALA A 131 -10.61 -7.59 -18.61
N GLN A 132 -10.97 -8.85 -18.82
CA GLN A 132 -11.50 -9.30 -20.11
C GLN A 132 -12.85 -8.66 -20.48
N ARG A 133 -13.71 -8.42 -19.48
CA ARG A 133 -15.05 -7.83 -19.68
C ARG A 133 -15.02 -6.32 -19.83
N LYS A 134 -14.10 -5.64 -19.12
CA LYS A 134 -13.92 -4.20 -19.12
C LYS A 134 -12.56 -3.86 -19.71
N LYS A 135 -12.44 -4.00 -21.02
CA LYS A 135 -11.17 -3.79 -21.74
C LYS A 135 -10.62 -2.38 -21.56
N ASP A 136 -11.50 -1.40 -21.40
CA ASP A 136 -11.12 0.02 -21.25
C ASP A 136 -10.85 0.42 -19.79
N ASP A 137 -10.99 -0.51 -18.83
CA ASP A 137 -10.73 -0.24 -17.42
C ASP A 137 -9.26 -0.56 -17.11
N GLU A 138 -8.40 0.46 -17.27
CA GLU A 138 -6.95 0.39 -17.09
C GLU A 138 -6.54 -0.21 -15.74
N LEU A 139 -7.35 0.00 -14.70
CA LEU A 139 -7.12 -0.54 -13.37
C LEU A 139 -7.10 -2.06 -13.36
N PHE A 140 -8.11 -2.70 -13.98
CA PHE A 140 -8.18 -4.15 -14.01
C PHE A 140 -7.17 -4.76 -14.99
N GLN A 141 -6.84 -4.06 -16.09
CA GLN A 141 -5.76 -4.49 -16.98
C GLN A 141 -4.43 -4.56 -16.23
N LEU A 142 -4.03 -3.44 -15.61
CA LEU A 142 -2.76 -3.35 -14.91
C LEU A 142 -2.66 -4.33 -13.73
N ALA A 143 -3.72 -4.43 -12.92
CA ALA A 143 -3.76 -5.40 -11.83
C ALA A 143 -3.66 -6.85 -12.34
N SER A 144 -4.34 -7.17 -13.45
CA SER A 144 -4.24 -8.51 -14.06
C SER A 144 -2.84 -8.79 -14.60
N GLU A 145 -2.18 -7.82 -15.24
CA GLU A 145 -0.81 -7.95 -15.73
C GLU A 145 0.18 -8.22 -14.59
N LEU A 146 0.11 -7.43 -13.52
CA LEU A 146 0.96 -7.58 -12.33
C LEU A 146 0.86 -8.99 -11.72
N LEU A 147 -0.36 -9.56 -11.63
CA LEU A 147 -0.60 -10.89 -11.05
C LEU A 147 -0.23 -12.05 -11.99
N ASN A 148 0.04 -11.77 -13.27
CA ASN A 148 0.40 -12.76 -14.28
C ASN A 148 1.89 -12.75 -14.64
N LYS A 149 2.70 -11.89 -14.02
CA LYS A 149 4.16 -11.96 -14.12
C LYS A 149 4.66 -13.32 -13.62
N GLN A 150 5.57 -13.93 -14.37
CA GLN A 150 6.25 -15.19 -14.04
C GLN A 150 7.46 -14.92 -13.15
#